data_AF-A0A950ACV9-F1
#
_entry.id   AF-A0A950ACV9-F1
#
_cell.length_a   1.000
_cell.length_b   1.000
_cell.length_c   1.000
_cell.angle_alpha   90.00
_cell.angle_beta   90.00
_cell.angle_gamma   90.00
#
_symmetry.space_group_name_H-M   'P 1'
#
loop_
_entity.id
_entity.type
_entity.pdbx_description
1 polymer ?
#
loop_
_entity_poly.entity_id
_entity_poly.type
_entity_poly.pdbx_seq_one_letter_code
_entity_poly.pdbx_strand_id
1 'polypeptide(L)'
;DTAALVSLMDLVISVDTSLAHLAGAMGKPTWILLGFNADWRWQRACHDSPWYPTVRLFRQSKVCDLASVIESILLECNKLFLARPSPLSRQIPVAQNFTCK
;
A
#
# COMPACT_ATOMS: atom_id res chain seq x y z
N ASP A 1 -8.41 18.98 -3.29
CA ASP A 1 -8.40 18.56 -1.87
C ASP A 1 -7.74 17.21 -1.62
N THR A 2 -8.13 16.13 -2.30
CA THR A 2 -7.52 14.80 -2.11
C THR A 2 -6.00 14.77 -2.26
N ALA A 3 -5.46 15.47 -3.27
CA ALA A 3 -4.02 15.62 -3.47
C ALA A 3 -3.31 16.27 -2.26
N ALA A 4 -3.95 17.23 -1.60
CA ALA A 4 -3.39 17.87 -0.41
C ALA A 4 -3.30 16.88 0.76
N LEU A 5 -4.29 16.02 0.95
CA LEU A 5 -4.23 14.94 1.94
C LEU A 5 -3.16 13.90 1.60
N VAL A 6 -3.08 13.47 0.34
CA VAL A 6 -2.04 12.55 -0.15
C VAL A 6 -0.63 13.13 0.06
N SER A 7 -0.48 14.46 -0.01
CA SER A 7 0.79 15.14 0.24
C SER A 7 1.30 14.95 1.68
N LEU A 8 0.40 14.74 2.64
CA LEU A 8 0.71 14.55 4.06
C LEU A 8 0.95 13.08 4.43
N MET A 9 0.64 12.14 3.54
CA MET A 9 0.80 10.71 3.79
C MET A 9 2.23 10.24 3.53
N ASP A 10 2.71 9.34 4.39
CA ASP A 10 3.98 8.62 4.22
C ASP A 10 3.86 7.46 3.22
N LEU A 11 2.68 6.83 3.15
CA LEU A 11 2.35 5.70 2.28
C LEU A 11 0.86 5.70 1.96
N VAL A 12 0.50 5.43 0.70
CA VAL A 12 -0.88 5.24 0.25
C VAL A 12 -1.09 3.77 -0.14
N ILE A 13 -2.10 3.11 0.41
CA ILE A 13 -2.45 1.72 0.05
C ILE A 13 -3.88 1.73 -0.50
N SER A 14 -4.08 1.22 -1.72
CA SER A 14 -5.41 1.22 -2.35
C SER A 14 -5.54 0.11 -3.39
N VAL A 15 -6.75 -0.10 -3.91
CA VAL A 15 -7.00 -0.87 -5.15
C VAL A 15 -6.85 0.05 -6.36
N ASP A 16 -6.88 -0.51 -7.58
CA ASP A 16 -6.78 0.25 -8.83
C ASP A 16 -7.93 1.27 -8.98
N THR A 17 -7.69 2.49 -8.52
CA THR A 17 -8.64 3.62 -8.50
C THR A 17 -7.93 4.92 -8.85
N SER A 18 -8.69 5.97 -9.12
CA SER A 18 -8.15 7.31 -9.39
C SER A 18 -7.22 7.83 -8.28
N LEU A 19 -7.44 7.44 -7.01
CA LEU A 19 -6.58 7.81 -5.90
C LEU A 19 -5.17 7.19 -6.02
N ALA A 20 -5.09 5.92 -6.42
CA ALA A 20 -3.82 5.22 -6.62
C ALA A 20 -3.01 5.86 -7.74
N HIS A 21 -3.67 6.22 -8.84
CA HIS A 21 -3.06 6.95 -9.95
C HIS A 21 -2.62 8.36 -9.55
N LEU A 22 -3.45 9.10 -8.81
CA LEU A 22 -3.10 10.43 -8.30
C LEU A 22 -1.86 10.36 -7.40
N ALA A 23 -1.83 9.44 -6.44
CA ALA A 23 -0.70 9.28 -5.52
C ALA A 23 0.58 8.86 -6.26
N GLY A 24 0.48 7.93 -7.21
CA GLY A 24 1.59 7.51 -8.07
C GLY A 24 2.14 8.64 -8.94
N ALA A 25 1.26 9.44 -9.56
CA ALA A 25 1.65 10.60 -10.36
C ALA A 25 2.30 11.71 -9.52
N MET A 26 1.90 11.85 -8.25
CA MET A 26 2.53 12.76 -7.29
C MET A 26 3.87 12.23 -6.73
N GLY A 27 4.34 11.05 -7.16
CA GLY A 27 5.58 10.45 -6.69
C GLY A 27 5.52 10.01 -5.21
N LYS A 28 4.32 9.78 -4.68
CA LYS A 28 4.18 9.27 -3.32
C LYS A 28 4.39 7.76 -3.29
N PRO A 29 5.03 7.20 -2.24
CA PRO A 29 5.05 5.76 -2.02
C PRO A 29 3.62 5.23 -2.03
N THR A 30 3.32 4.34 -2.96
CA THR A 30 1.95 3.88 -3.20
C THR A 30 1.92 2.38 -3.47
N TRP A 31 1.06 1.66 -2.76
CA TRP A 31 0.87 0.22 -2.95
C TRP A 31 -0.51 -0.05 -3.53
N ILE A 32 -0.53 -0.79 -4.64
CA ILE A 32 -1.77 -1.10 -5.35
C ILE A 32 -2.07 -2.58 -5.24
N LEU A 33 -3.24 -2.88 -4.69
CA LEU A 33 -3.82 -4.22 -4.67
C LEU A 33 -4.51 -4.49 -5.99
N LEU A 34 -3.99 -5.45 -6.72
CA LEU A 34 -4.50 -5.90 -8.00
C LEU A 34 -5.24 -7.23 -7.82
N GLY A 35 -6.50 -7.25 -8.26
CA GLY A 35 -7.29 -8.48 -8.33
C GLY A 35 -6.71 -9.47 -9.34
N PHE A 36 -7.22 -10.70 -9.33
CA PHE A 36 -6.74 -11.79 -10.17
C PHE A 36 -6.72 -11.42 -11.67
N ASN A 37 -7.77 -10.76 -12.16
CA ASN A 37 -7.87 -10.26 -13.53
C ASN A 37 -7.56 -8.76 -13.60
N ALA A 38 -6.36 -8.37 -13.18
CA ALA A 38 -5.89 -6.99 -13.26
C ALA A 38 -5.82 -6.48 -14.72
N ASP A 39 -6.03 -5.18 -14.91
CA ASP A 39 -5.94 -4.54 -16.22
C ASP A 39 -4.54 -4.69 -16.83
N TRP A 40 -4.50 -4.77 -18.17
CA TRP A 40 -3.29 -4.98 -18.96
C TRP A 40 -2.19 -3.95 -18.67
N ARG A 41 -2.56 -2.71 -18.31
CA ARG A 41 -1.63 -1.61 -18.03
C ARG A 41 -0.63 -1.93 -16.93
N TRP A 42 -1.00 -2.84 -16.03
CA TRP A 42 -0.19 -3.21 -14.89
C TRP A 42 0.86 -4.28 -15.19
N GLN A 43 0.84 -4.91 -16.38
CA GLN A 43 1.76 -5.96 -16.83
C GLN A 43 1.85 -7.20 -15.90
N ARG A 44 1.82 -8.42 -16.42
CA ARG A 44 1.77 -9.61 -15.54
C ARG A 44 3.11 -9.97 -14.89
N ALA A 45 4.23 -9.60 -15.52
CA ALA A 45 5.56 -10.06 -15.13
C ALA A 45 6.29 -9.13 -14.15
N CYS A 46 5.69 -8.00 -13.77
CA CYS A 46 6.34 -6.99 -12.94
C CYS A 46 5.58 -6.73 -11.63
N HIS A 47 6.35 -6.47 -10.57
CA HIS A 47 5.88 -6.01 -9.26
C HIS A 47 5.92 -4.49 -9.12
N ASP A 48 6.49 -3.79 -10.09
CA ASP A 48 6.56 -2.34 -10.15
C ASP A 48 5.66 -1.81 -11.27
N SER A 49 5.24 -0.55 -11.15
CA SER A 49 4.48 0.10 -12.22
C SER A 49 5.43 0.68 -13.27
N PRO A 50 5.21 0.39 -14.57
CA PRO A 50 5.97 1.04 -15.65
C PRO A 50 5.69 2.55 -15.74
N TRP A 51 4.57 3.01 -15.17
CA TRP A 51 4.12 4.40 -15.24
C TRP A 51 4.54 5.23 -14.02
N TYR A 52 4.67 4.58 -12.87
CA TYR A 52 4.87 5.25 -11.58
C TYR A 52 6.01 4.56 -10.82
N PRO A 53 7.23 5.13 -10.83
CA PRO A 53 8.40 4.50 -10.20
C PRO A 53 8.24 4.27 -8.68
N THR A 54 7.36 5.01 -8.02
CA THR A 54 7.10 4.89 -6.57
C THR A 54 5.95 3.94 -6.23
N VAL A 55 5.38 3.28 -7.23
CA VAL A 55 4.26 2.34 -7.07
C VAL A 55 4.75 0.91 -7.03
N ARG A 56 4.31 0.17 -6.01
CA ARG A 56 4.48 -1.28 -5.89
C ARG A 56 3.14 -1.99 -6.05
N LEU A 57 3.15 -3.12 -6.75
CA LEU A 57 1.97 -3.89 -7.11
C LEU A 57 1.90 -5.19 -6.31
N PHE A 58 0.77 -5.39 -5.64
CA PHE A 58 0.45 -6.60 -4.89
C PHE A 58 -0.65 -7.36 -5.64
N ARG A 59 -0.34 -8.59 -6.08
CA ARG A 59 -1.22 -9.35 -6.96
C ARG A 59 -1.86 -10.51 -6.24
N GLN A 60 -3.16 -10.65 -6.47
CA GLN A 60 -3.91 -11.82 -6.08
C GLN A 60 -3.52 -13.02 -6.96
N SER A 61 -3.07 -14.10 -6.32
CA SER A 61 -2.66 -15.34 -7.01
C SER A 61 -3.84 -16.22 -7.43
N LYS A 62 -4.98 -16.13 -6.74
CA LYS A 62 -6.19 -16.94 -7.01
C LYS A 62 -7.44 -16.09 -6.87
N VAL A 63 -8.46 -16.38 -7.67
CA VAL A 63 -9.78 -15.74 -7.56
C VAL A 63 -10.30 -15.85 -6.12
N CYS A 64 -10.82 -14.75 -5.58
CA CYS A 64 -11.34 -14.63 -4.20
C CYS A 64 -10.33 -14.80 -3.06
N ASP A 65 -9.03 -14.93 -3.34
CA ASP A 65 -7.98 -14.97 -2.32
C ASP A 65 -7.41 -13.57 -2.04
N LEU A 66 -8.20 -12.71 -1.40
CA LEU A 66 -7.73 -11.38 -1.00
C LEU A 66 -6.89 -11.44 0.28
N ALA A 67 -7.10 -12.48 1.10
CA ALA A 67 -6.42 -12.66 2.38
C ALA A 67 -4.89 -12.77 2.20
N SER A 68 -4.42 -13.58 1.24
CA SER A 68 -2.98 -13.74 0.99
C SER A 68 -2.30 -12.43 0.54
N VAL A 69 -3.03 -11.58 -0.19
CA VAL A 69 -2.56 -10.26 -0.61
C VAL A 69 -2.42 -9.33 0.60
N ILE A 70 -3.42 -9.35 1.51
CA ILE A 70 -3.39 -8.57 2.74
C ILE A 70 -2.25 -9.03 3.66
N GLU A 71 -2.03 -10.34 3.82
CA GLU A 71 -0.90 -10.86 4.60
C GLU A 71 0.45 -10.39 4.04
N SER A 72 0.60 -10.41 2.72
CA SER A 72 1.81 -9.91 2.04
C SER A 72 2.02 -8.42 2.32
N ILE A 73 0.95 -7.63 2.31
CA ILE A 73 1.00 -6.19 2.63
C ILE A 73 1.36 -5.96 4.09
N LEU A 74 0.77 -6.71 5.03
CA LEU A 74 1.08 -6.58 6.45
C LEU A 74 2.56 -6.89 6.72
N LEU A 75 3.10 -7.93 6.10
CA LEU A 75 4.51 -8.27 6.20
C LEU A 75 5.41 -7.14 5.71
N GLU A 76 5.11 -6.59 4.52
CA GLU A 76 5.90 -5.49 3.94
C GLU A 76 5.73 -4.18 4.72
N CYS A 77 4.52 -3.86 5.20
CA CYS A 77 4.25 -2.71 6.06
C CYS A 77 5.09 -2.77 7.31
N ASN A 78 5.09 -3.91 8.01
CA ASN A 78 5.87 -4.09 9.23
C ASN A 78 7.36 -3.90 8.97
N LYS A 79 7.90 -4.47 7.88
CA LYS A 79 9.31 -4.23 7.49
C LYS A 79 9.60 -2.75 7.30
N LEU A 80 8.71 -2.03 6.62
CA LEU A 80 8.88 -0.62 6.29
C LEU A 80 8.81 0.27 7.53
N PHE A 81 7.86 0.02 8.44
CA PHE A 81 7.74 0.78 9.70
C PHE A 81 8.84 0.47 10.72
N LEU A 82 9.37 -0.76 10.73
CA LEU A 82 10.55 -1.09 11.54
C LEU A 82 11.82 -0.41 11.01
N ALA A 83 11.96 -0.29 9.68
CA ALA A 83 13.11 0.35 9.06
C ALA A 83 13.04 1.90 9.10
N ARG A 84 11.84 2.47 9.18
CA ARG A 84 11.61 3.92 9.19
C ARG A 84 10.53 4.28 10.20
N PRO A 85 10.86 4.45 11.49
CA PRO A 85 9.89 4.91 12.47
C PRO A 85 9.40 6.30 12.06
N SER A 86 8.09 6.46 11.88
CA SER A 86 7.50 7.74 11.50
C SER A 86 7.76 8.78 12.61
N PRO A 87 7.84 10.08 12.28
CA PRO A 87 7.95 11.12 13.30
C PRO A 87 6.81 11.05 14.34
N LEU A 88 5.63 10.60 13.90
CA LEU A 88 4.42 10.43 14.71
C LEU A 88 4.43 9.16 15.58
N SER A 89 5.23 8.13 15.26
CA SER A 89 5.34 6.92 16.09
C SER A 89 6.00 7.19 17.45
N ARG A 90 6.64 8.36 17.63
CA ARG A 90 7.13 8.81 18.95
C ARG A 90 6.01 9.33 19.87
N GLN A 91 4.83 9.64 19.33
CA GLN A 91 3.76 10.31 20.08
C GLN A 91 2.56 9.41 20.38
N ILE A 92 2.47 8.23 19.75
CA ILE A 92 1.41 7.26 20.02
C ILE A 92 1.95 6.30 21.09
N PRO A 93 1.47 6.34 22.35
CA PRO A 93 1.75 5.25 23.28
C PRO A 93 1.17 3.99 22.66
N VAL A 94 2.05 3.05 22.28
CA VAL A 94 1.64 1.69 21.91
C VAL A 94 0.87 1.15 23.11
N ALA A 95 -0.45 1.12 23.01
CA ALA A 95 -1.29 0.46 24.00
C ALA A 95 -0.99 -1.03 23.90
N GLN A 96 0.04 -1.46 24.63
CA GLN A 96 0.23 -2.85 24.98
C GLN A 96 -0.98 -3.25 25.83
N ASN A 97 -1.64 -4.34 25.42
CA ASN A 97 -2.68 -5.09 26.13
C ASN A 97 -4.11 -4.58 25.98
N PHE A 98 -4.75 -4.95 24.86
CA PHE A 98 -6.19 -5.25 24.87
C PHE A 98 -6.38 -6.72 25.28
N THR A 99 -6.33 -7.00 26.58
CA THR A 99 -6.94 -8.23 27.12
C THR A 99 -8.45 -7.98 27.18
N CYS A 100 -9.20 -8.75 26.39
CA CYS A 100 -10.66 -8.78 26.45
C CYS A 100 -11.09 -9.20 27.86
N LYS A 101 -11.82 -8.32 28.56
CA LYS A 101 -12.74 -8.73 29.62
C LYS A 101 -14.08 -9.06 28.99
#